data_AF-A0A3C1PHC8-F1
#
_entry.id   AF-A0A3C1PHC8-F1
#
_cell.length_a   1.000
_cell.length_b   1.000
_cell.length_c   1.000
_cell.angle_alpha   90.00
_cell.angle_beta   90.00
_cell.angle_gamma   90.00
#
_symmetry.space_group_name_H-M   'P 1'
#
loop_
_entity.id
_entity.type
_entity.pdbx_description
1 polymer ?
#
loop_
_entity_poly.entity_id
_entity_poly.type
_entity_poly.pdbx_seq_one_letter_code
_entity_poly.pdbx_strand_id
1 'polypeptide(L)'
;MLQGKLNIGENYPFTVIKHLPDPIAGGWFVLADPYGCKHLLTDEYYLNYGFEPGKSVICTVDKVNCKGKIFLEPEHPIYKPGDIAEFTFVEYASIFNKKRKKEIPVSYFTDEYGSKSVLMQQQKFSADKINFRISRIKKSTIFIEFP
;
A
#
# COMPACT_ATOMS: atom_id res chain seq x y z
N MET A 1 12.94 4.85 -29.47
CA MET A 1 12.31 4.85 -28.13
C MET A 1 10.86 4.47 -28.32
N LEU A 2 10.39 3.41 -27.68
CA LEU A 2 8.97 3.03 -27.71
C LEU A 2 8.17 4.09 -26.93
N GLN A 3 7.35 4.86 -27.64
CA GLN A 3 6.37 5.76 -27.02
C GLN A 3 5.15 4.92 -26.63
N GLY A 4 4.94 4.72 -25.35
CA GLY A 4 3.70 4.14 -24.83
C GLY A 4 3.12 4.98 -23.70
N LYS A 5 1.85 4.73 -23.41
CA LYS A 5 1.07 5.49 -22.42
C LYS A 5 0.71 4.56 -21.28
N LEU A 6 0.92 5.03 -20.05
CA LEU A 6 0.45 4.36 -18.84
C LEU A 6 -1.04 4.68 -18.63
N ASN A 7 -1.85 3.65 -18.43
CA ASN A 7 -3.29 3.80 -18.18
C ASN A 7 -3.62 3.59 -16.70
N ILE A 8 -4.56 4.39 -16.19
CA ILE A 8 -5.03 4.30 -14.80
C ILE A 8 -5.68 2.93 -14.57
N GLY A 9 -5.34 2.30 -13.44
CA GLY A 9 -5.83 0.98 -13.03
C GLY A 9 -5.08 -0.21 -13.63
N GLU A 10 -4.14 0.02 -14.54
CA GLU A 10 -3.31 -1.04 -15.11
C GLU A 10 -1.99 -1.21 -14.34
N ASN A 11 -1.46 -2.44 -14.38
CA ASN A 11 -0.22 -2.83 -13.74
C ASN A 11 0.93 -2.83 -14.75
N TYR A 12 2.06 -2.25 -14.36
CA TYR A 12 3.27 -2.22 -15.18
C TYR A 12 4.51 -2.53 -14.34
N PRO A 13 5.56 -3.11 -14.94
CA PRO A 13 6.85 -3.23 -14.29
C PRO A 13 7.56 -1.88 -14.27
N PHE A 14 8.01 -1.46 -13.09
CA PHE A 14 8.86 -0.29 -12.90
C PHE A 14 10.22 -0.72 -12.37
N THR A 15 11.29 -0.16 -12.91
CA THR A 15 12.64 -0.39 -12.39
C THR A 15 12.93 0.59 -11.26
N VAL A 16 13.33 0.09 -10.09
CA VAL A 16 13.82 0.94 -8.99
C VAL A 16 15.17 1.52 -9.42
N ILE A 17 15.30 2.84 -9.44
CA ILE A 17 16.53 3.52 -9.86
C ILE A 17 17.40 3.87 -8.66
N LYS A 18 16.79 4.44 -7.62
CA LYS A 18 17.46 4.79 -6.36
C LYS A 18 16.44 5.15 -5.28
N HIS A 19 16.88 5.10 -4.03
CA HIS A 19 16.19 5.68 -2.88
C HIS A 19 16.83 7.04 -2.54
N LEU A 20 15.99 8.02 -2.27
CA LEU A 20 16.33 9.38 -1.85
C LEU A 20 15.71 9.59 -0.46
N PRO A 21 16.37 9.13 0.62
CA PRO A 21 15.86 9.34 1.96
C PRO A 21 15.87 10.82 2.32
N ASP A 22 14.81 11.29 2.98
CA ASP A 22 14.75 12.62 3.57
C ASP A 22 14.05 12.51 4.95
N PRO A 23 14.80 12.65 6.06
CA PRO A 23 14.27 12.48 7.40
C PRO A 23 13.36 13.64 7.84
N ILE A 24 13.33 14.76 7.11
CA ILE A 24 12.57 15.96 7.46
C ILE A 24 11.31 16.07 6.60
N ALA A 25 11.46 15.95 5.28
CA ALA A 25 10.37 16.17 4.33
C ALA A 25 9.67 14.88 3.87
N GLY A 26 10.19 13.71 4.23
CA GLY A 26 9.76 12.42 3.69
C GLY A 26 10.50 12.10 2.39
N GLY A 27 11.05 10.89 2.30
CA GLY A 27 11.88 10.48 1.19
C GLY A 27 11.10 9.91 0.01
N TRP A 28 11.86 9.49 -1.00
CA TRP A 28 11.32 9.04 -2.28
C TRP A 28 12.11 7.87 -2.85
N PHE A 29 11.40 6.91 -3.42
CA PHE A 29 11.96 6.01 -4.44
C PHE A 29 11.80 6.65 -5.81
N VAL A 30 12.88 6.67 -6.59
CA VAL A 30 12.85 7.02 -8.01
C VAL A 30 12.65 5.73 -8.80
N LEU A 31 11.55 5.63 -9.53
CA LEU A 31 11.20 4.49 -10.36
C LEU A 31 11.23 4.88 -11.84
N ALA A 32 11.69 4.01 -12.73
CA ALA A 32 11.54 4.18 -14.17
C ALA A 32 10.44 3.26 -14.70
N ASP A 33 9.53 3.80 -15.51
CA ASP A 33 8.51 3.01 -16.18
C ASP A 33 9.09 2.21 -17.38
N PRO A 34 8.30 1.34 -18.04
CA PRO A 34 8.76 0.56 -19.20
C PRO A 34 9.27 1.40 -20.38
N TYR A 35 8.95 2.70 -20.42
CA TYR A 35 9.34 3.62 -21.49
C TYR A 35 10.55 4.50 -21.08
N GLY A 36 11.10 4.29 -19.88
CA GLY A 36 12.26 5.00 -19.35
C GLY A 36 11.93 6.33 -18.66
N CYS A 37 10.65 6.70 -18.53
CA CYS A 37 10.25 7.91 -17.82
C CYS A 37 10.35 7.69 -16.30
N LYS A 38 10.88 8.67 -15.58
CA LYS A 38 11.11 8.60 -14.14
C LYS A 38 9.92 9.16 -13.35
N HIS A 39 9.56 8.45 -12.29
CA HIS A 39 8.45 8.75 -11.39
C HIS A 39 8.93 8.72 -9.94
N LEU A 40 8.27 9.47 -9.08
CA LEU A 40 8.55 9.51 -7.65
C LEU A 40 7.47 8.76 -6.88
N LEU A 41 7.90 7.79 -6.06
CA LEU A 41 7.08 7.07 -5.10
C LEU A 41 7.51 7.49 -3.69
N THR A 42 6.59 7.95 -2.86
CA THR A 42 6.92 8.35 -1.48
C THR A 42 7.38 7.13 -0.69
N ASP A 43 8.45 7.24 0.09
CA ASP A 43 8.99 6.08 0.81
C ASP A 43 8.23 5.74 2.09
N GLU A 44 7.55 6.71 2.71
CA GLU A 44 6.81 6.60 3.98
C GLU A 44 5.98 5.32 4.10
N TYR A 45 5.36 4.88 3.01
CA TYR A 45 4.51 3.68 3.02
C TYR A 45 5.24 2.40 2.63
N TYR A 46 6.38 2.47 1.95
CA TYR A 46 6.95 1.32 1.23
C TYR A 46 8.40 0.98 1.64
N LEU A 47 8.91 1.57 2.73
CA LEU A 47 10.24 1.25 3.25
C LEU A 47 10.46 -0.26 3.48
N ASN A 48 9.41 -0.96 3.92
CA ASN A 48 9.47 -2.40 4.23
C ASN A 48 9.21 -3.30 3.01
N TYR A 49 9.04 -2.75 1.80
CA TYR A 49 8.77 -3.56 0.59
C TYR A 49 10.04 -4.19 -0.01
N GLY A 50 11.22 -3.93 0.58
CA GLY A 50 12.47 -4.51 0.11
C GLY A 50 12.89 -4.02 -1.28
N PHE A 51 12.59 -2.77 -1.63
CA PHE A 51 12.99 -2.20 -2.92
C PHE A 51 14.51 -2.04 -3.02
N GLU A 52 15.08 -2.57 -4.10
CA GLU A 52 16.51 -2.50 -4.39
C GLU A 52 16.76 -1.86 -5.76
N PRO A 53 17.72 -0.93 -5.90
CA PRO A 53 18.11 -0.38 -7.19
C PRO A 53 18.43 -1.45 -8.23
N GLY A 54 17.91 -1.27 -9.44
CA GLY A 54 18.03 -2.20 -10.57
C GLY A 54 16.97 -3.32 -10.59
N LYS A 55 16.20 -3.52 -9.53
CA LYS A 55 15.10 -4.50 -9.51
C LYS A 55 13.82 -3.93 -10.09
N SER A 56 12.98 -4.83 -10.62
CA SER A 56 11.64 -4.49 -11.10
C SER A 56 10.62 -4.67 -9.97
N VAL A 57 9.68 -3.75 -9.87
CA VAL A 57 8.49 -3.79 -9.00
C VAL A 57 7.25 -3.61 -9.86
N ILE A 58 6.21 -4.41 -9.62
CA ILE A 58 4.92 -4.23 -10.28
C ILE A 58 4.15 -3.13 -9.53
N CYS A 59 3.74 -2.10 -10.27
CA CYS A 59 2.93 -1.02 -9.73
C CYS A 59 1.65 -0.85 -10.54
N THR A 60 0.54 -0.62 -9.84
CA THR A 60 -0.69 -0.09 -10.41
C THR A 60 -0.56 1.42 -10.59
N VAL A 61 -1.01 1.93 -11.73
CA VAL A 61 -1.20 3.38 -11.96
C VAL A 61 -2.48 3.81 -11.24
N ASP A 62 -2.39 4.20 -9.97
CA ASP A 62 -3.55 4.56 -9.14
C ASP A 62 -4.27 5.81 -9.66
N LYS A 63 -3.50 6.85 -10.00
CA LYS A 63 -4.06 8.13 -10.43
C LYS A 63 -3.09 8.92 -11.29
N VAL A 64 -3.63 9.74 -12.19
CA VAL A 64 -2.91 10.84 -12.83
C VAL A 64 -3.59 12.16 -12.43
N ASN A 65 -2.83 13.15 -11.96
CA ASN A 65 -3.39 14.47 -11.67
C ASN A 65 -3.37 15.41 -12.89
N CYS A 66 -3.97 16.59 -12.76
CA CYS A 66 -4.08 17.57 -13.84
C CYS A 66 -2.73 18.10 -14.36
N LYS A 67 -1.62 17.88 -13.62
CA LYS A 67 -0.26 18.24 -14.04
C LYS A 67 0.49 17.06 -14.68
N GLY A 68 -0.19 15.95 -14.94
CA GLY A 68 0.43 14.73 -15.48
C GLY A 68 1.26 13.94 -14.48
N LYS A 69 1.27 14.29 -13.18
CA LYS A 69 1.95 13.48 -12.17
C LYS A 69 1.18 12.18 -11.98
N ILE A 70 1.88 11.07 -12.18
CA ILE A 70 1.40 9.72 -11.95
C ILE A 70 1.62 9.35 -10.47
N PHE A 71 0.59 8.75 -9.87
CA PHE A 71 0.61 8.15 -8.54
C PHE A 71 0.62 6.65 -8.73
N LEU A 72 1.58 5.99 -8.09
CA LEU A 72 1.83 4.56 -8.21
C LEU A 72 1.48 3.87 -6.90
N GLU A 73 0.91 2.68 -7.00
CA GLU A 73 0.71 1.78 -5.89
C GLU A 73 1.40 0.44 -6.20
N PRO A 74 2.55 0.14 -5.57
CA PRO A 74 3.23 -1.14 -5.72
C PRO A 74 2.36 -2.29 -5.20
N GLU A 75 2.47 -3.45 -5.84
CA GLU A 75 1.93 -4.70 -5.27
C GLU A 75 2.55 -4.95 -3.89
N HIS A 76 1.73 -5.40 -2.94
CA HIS A 76 2.23 -5.74 -1.61
C HIS A 76 3.14 -6.99 -1.71
N PRO A 77 4.29 -7.01 -1.03
CA PRO A 77 5.28 -8.09 -1.18
C PRO A 77 4.76 -9.46 -0.77
N ILE A 78 3.74 -9.51 0.09
CA ILE A 78 3.24 -10.74 0.71
C ILE A 78 1.81 -11.09 0.31
N TYR A 79 0.96 -10.09 0.06
CA TYR A 79 -0.49 -10.28 0.05
C TYR A 79 -1.16 -9.70 -1.18
N LYS A 80 -2.30 -10.29 -1.55
CA LYS A 80 -3.20 -9.80 -2.60
C LYS A 80 -4.63 -9.71 -2.07
N PRO A 81 -5.46 -8.80 -2.63
CA PRO A 81 -6.89 -8.82 -2.36
C PRO A 81 -7.49 -10.21 -2.66
N GLY A 82 -8.29 -10.72 -1.73
CA GLY A 82 -8.90 -12.05 -1.77
C GLY A 82 -8.18 -13.11 -0.93
N ASP A 83 -6.90 -12.90 -0.60
CA ASP A 83 -6.14 -13.83 0.26
C ASP A 83 -6.77 -13.94 1.65
N ILE A 84 -6.60 -15.10 2.29
CA ILE A 84 -6.97 -15.32 3.70
C ILE A 84 -5.67 -15.50 4.49
N ALA A 85 -5.51 -14.73 5.55
CA ALA A 85 -4.34 -14.79 6.41
C ALA A 85 -4.72 -14.62 7.89
N GLU A 86 -3.82 -15.05 8.75
CA GLU A 86 -3.97 -15.02 10.20
C GLU A 86 -3.40 -13.71 10.76
N PHE A 87 -4.17 -13.05 11.62
CA PHE A 87 -3.77 -11.79 12.25
C PHE A 87 -4.03 -11.80 13.75
N THR A 88 -3.18 -11.08 14.49
CA THR A 88 -3.25 -10.91 15.94
C THR A 88 -3.84 -9.54 16.27
N PHE A 89 -4.81 -9.48 17.18
CA PHE A 89 -5.43 -8.22 17.61
C PHE A 89 -4.41 -7.34 18.34
N VAL A 90 -4.43 -6.03 18.06
CA VAL A 90 -3.54 -5.04 18.70
C VAL A 90 -4.34 -4.09 19.57
N GLU A 91 -5.26 -3.33 18.97
CA GLU A 91 -5.97 -2.27 19.68
C GLU A 91 -7.28 -1.88 18.98
N TYR A 92 -8.15 -1.21 19.74
CA TYR A 92 -9.29 -0.49 19.19
C TYR A 92 -8.93 0.98 18.99
N ALA A 93 -9.38 1.57 17.89
CA ALA A 93 -9.14 2.98 17.58
C ALA A 93 -10.30 3.59 16.78
N SER A 94 -10.15 4.83 16.36
CA SER A 94 -11.02 5.48 15.39
C SER A 94 -10.23 6.14 14.26
N ILE A 95 -10.81 6.15 13.05
CA ILE A 95 -10.27 6.85 11.89
C ILE A 95 -11.24 7.95 11.48
N PHE A 96 -10.75 9.18 11.37
CA PHE A 96 -11.56 10.30 10.89
C PHE A 96 -11.85 10.18 9.39
N ASN A 97 -13.13 10.03 9.04
CA ASN A 97 -13.57 10.01 7.66
C ASN A 97 -13.97 11.42 7.21
N LYS A 98 -13.10 12.07 6.41
CA LYS A 98 -13.34 13.41 5.88
C LYS A 98 -14.64 13.55 5.08
N LYS A 99 -15.03 12.53 4.30
CA LYS A 99 -16.25 12.57 3.49
C LYS A 99 -17.52 12.57 4.34
N ARG A 100 -17.51 11.78 5.41
CA ARG A 100 -18.65 11.63 6.33
C ARG A 100 -18.58 12.60 7.53
N LYS A 101 -17.49 13.36 7.66
CA LYS A 101 -17.17 14.26 8.78
C LYS A 101 -17.38 13.59 10.15
N LYS A 102 -16.99 12.32 10.27
CA LYS A 102 -17.16 11.55 11.50
C LYS A 102 -16.02 10.57 11.73
N GLU A 103 -15.82 10.22 12.98
CA GLU A 103 -14.96 9.10 13.37
C GLU A 103 -15.63 7.77 13.02
N ILE A 104 -14.83 6.82 12.54
CA ILE A 104 -15.25 5.45 12.28
C ILE A 104 -14.47 4.55 13.25
N PRO A 105 -15.16 3.78 14.10
CA PRO A 105 -14.50 2.82 14.97
C PRO A 105 -13.83 1.72 14.13
N VAL A 106 -12.59 1.39 14.48
CA VAL A 106 -11.80 0.36 13.83
C VAL A 106 -11.10 -0.53 14.86
N SER A 107 -10.68 -1.71 14.41
CA SER A 107 -9.79 -2.59 15.14
C SER A 107 -8.51 -2.76 14.34
N TYR A 108 -7.36 -2.59 15.00
CA TYR A 108 -6.05 -2.80 14.41
C TYR A 108 -5.52 -4.19 14.75
N PHE A 109 -4.84 -4.76 13.76
CA PHE A 109 -4.25 -6.08 13.82
C PHE A 109 -2.83 -6.06 13.28
N THR A 110 -2.07 -7.10 13.57
CA THR A 110 -0.75 -7.34 12.98
C THR A 110 -0.63 -8.78 12.47
N ASP A 111 0.11 -8.98 11.39
CA ASP A 111 0.50 -10.30 10.90
C ASP A 111 1.82 -10.78 11.54
N GLU A 112 2.35 -11.92 11.09
CA GLU A 112 3.64 -12.45 11.52
C GLU A 112 4.86 -11.64 11.03
N TYR A 113 4.68 -10.77 10.04
CA TYR A 113 5.71 -9.90 9.45
C TYR A 113 5.73 -8.49 10.07
N GLY A 114 4.83 -8.22 11.01
CA GLY A 114 4.67 -6.91 11.66
C GLY A 114 3.88 -5.89 10.83
N SER A 115 3.26 -6.28 9.71
CA SER A 115 2.43 -5.37 8.92
C SER A 115 1.16 -5.01 9.69
N LYS A 116 0.74 -3.73 9.62
CA LYS A 116 -0.46 -3.24 10.29
C LYS A 116 -1.69 -3.42 9.38
N SER A 117 -2.71 -4.07 9.93
CA SER A 117 -3.98 -4.35 9.26
C SER A 117 -5.15 -3.69 9.98
N VAL A 118 -6.22 -3.40 9.23
CA VAL A 118 -7.38 -2.63 9.72
C VAL A 118 -8.68 -3.33 9.38
N LEU A 119 -9.46 -3.64 10.42
CA LEU A 119 -10.87 -4.00 10.31
C LEU A 119 -11.73 -2.77 10.55
N MET A 120 -12.66 -2.47 9.64
CA MET A 120 -13.50 -1.26 9.66
C MET A 120 -14.68 -1.33 10.66
N GLN A 121 -14.50 -2.05 11.76
CA GLN A 121 -15.44 -2.13 12.88
C GLN A 121 -14.71 -2.50 14.17
N GLN A 122 -15.33 -2.19 15.30
CA GLN A 122 -14.93 -2.70 16.60
C GLN A 122 -15.84 -3.86 17.00
N GLN A 123 -15.23 -4.95 17.43
CA GLN A 123 -15.93 -6.07 18.04
C GLN A 123 -14.99 -6.76 19.02
N LYS A 124 -15.55 -7.46 20.00
CA LYS A 124 -14.73 -8.26 20.92
C LYS A 124 -14.19 -9.48 20.19
N PHE A 125 -12.92 -9.76 20.42
CA PHE A 125 -12.23 -10.93 19.92
C PHE A 125 -11.85 -11.82 21.10
N SER A 126 -12.13 -13.11 20.98
CA SER A 126 -11.85 -14.12 22.02
C SER A 126 -10.66 -15.02 21.67
N ALA A 127 -10.14 -14.92 20.46
CA ALA A 127 -9.01 -15.70 19.96
C ALA A 127 -7.79 -14.79 19.81
N ASP A 128 -6.62 -15.34 20.16
CA ASP A 128 -5.34 -14.63 20.02
C ASP A 128 -5.01 -14.35 18.55
N LYS A 129 -5.42 -15.27 17.68
CA LYS A 129 -5.20 -15.20 16.24
C LYS A 129 -6.47 -15.49 15.46
N ILE A 130 -6.71 -14.73 14.40
CA ILE A 130 -7.98 -14.70 13.67
C ILE A 130 -7.71 -14.64 12.18
N ASN A 131 -8.40 -15.50 11.44
CA ASN A 131 -8.35 -15.46 9.99
C ASN A 131 -9.26 -14.37 9.43
N PHE A 132 -8.69 -13.55 8.56
CA PHE A 132 -9.43 -12.56 7.81
C PHE A 132 -9.13 -12.68 6.32
N ARG A 133 -10.12 -12.30 5.51
CA ARG A 133 -9.91 -12.04 4.09
C ARG A 133 -9.32 -10.64 3.91
N ILE A 134 -8.34 -10.52 3.04
CA ILE A 134 -7.79 -9.23 2.62
C ILE A 134 -8.74 -8.61 1.60
N SER A 135 -9.50 -7.60 2.03
CA SER A 135 -10.47 -6.90 1.17
C SER A 135 -9.79 -6.01 0.14
N ARG A 136 -8.74 -5.30 0.55
CA ARG A 136 -7.92 -4.41 -0.29
C ARG A 136 -6.65 -4.00 0.42
N ILE A 137 -5.68 -3.53 -0.34
CA ILE A 137 -4.45 -2.93 0.19
C ILE A 137 -4.41 -1.49 -0.32
N LYS A 138 -4.06 -0.55 0.56
CA LYS A 138 -3.91 0.85 0.17
C LYS A 138 -2.78 1.51 0.95
N LYS A 139 -1.79 2.06 0.26
CA LYS A 139 -0.60 2.70 0.87
C LYS A 139 0.05 1.81 1.92
N SER A 140 0.34 0.55 1.57
CA SER A 140 0.82 -0.51 2.47
C SER A 140 -0.10 -0.89 3.63
N THR A 141 -1.25 -0.23 3.82
CA THR A 141 -2.22 -0.63 4.83
C THR A 141 -3.11 -1.76 4.30
N ILE A 142 -3.14 -2.88 5.01
CA ILE A 142 -3.97 -4.04 4.67
C ILE A 142 -5.35 -3.83 5.29
N PHE A 143 -6.39 -3.78 4.47
CA PHE A 143 -7.77 -3.72 4.95
C PHE A 143 -8.35 -5.13 4.94
N ILE A 144 -8.85 -5.56 6.10
CA ILE A 144 -9.31 -6.92 6.34
C ILE A 144 -10.81 -6.96 6.62
N GLU A 145 -11.43 -8.09 6.31
CA GLU A 145 -12.84 -8.40 6.57
C GLU A 145 -13.01 -9.86 6.98
N PHE A 146 -14.14 -10.21 7.58
CA PHE A 146 -14.43 -11.62 7.86
C PHE A 146 -14.56 -12.39 6.53
N PRO A 147 -14.06 -13.65 6.48
CA PRO A 147 -14.28 -14.52 5.35
C PRO A 147 -15.76 -14.69 5.01
#